data_AF-A0A925PS64-F1
#
_entry.id   AF-A0A925PS64-F1
#
_cell.length_a   1.000
_cell.length_b   1.000
_cell.length_c   1.000
_cell.angle_alpha   90.00
_cell.angle_beta   90.00
_cell.angle_gamma   90.00
#
_symmetry.space_group_name_H-M   'P 1'
#
loop_
_entity.id
_entity.type
_entity.pdbx_description
1 polymer ?
#
loop_
_entity_poly.entity_id
_entity_poly.type
_entity_poly.pdbx_seq_one_letter_code
_entity_poly.pdbx_strand_id
1 'polypeptide(L)'
;MHESSFMRLVALGAFAVVCLGAAKVEAAKLNAANFIAACSKDSSVTDDPGFDESKVTPQAYCECVAAELEKNNLSQNDVDMLTKMHNEEISDADVESYPTLEDLMNANESYEDSCRKSLGLPTDVGTDIEELPEEEFLPEDEEGPAEGPAEGPAEDDGSPPE
;
A
#
# COMPACT_ATOMS: atom_id res chain seq x y z
N MET A 1 -9.87 73.32 -46.19
CA MET A 1 -11.33 73.12 -46.23
C MET A 1 -11.61 71.94 -47.14
N HIS A 2 -12.43 71.01 -46.63
CA HIS A 2 -12.97 69.77 -47.23
C HIS A 2 -11.96 68.60 -47.38
N GLU A 3 -12.07 67.51 -46.61
CA GLU A 3 -13.15 66.47 -46.58
C GLU A 3 -13.31 65.76 -47.93
N SER A 4 -13.51 64.45 -48.08
CA SER A 4 -13.59 63.29 -47.19
C SER A 4 -13.53 62.03 -48.08
N SER A 5 -13.02 60.94 -47.51
CA SER A 5 -13.32 59.50 -47.70
C SER A 5 -13.79 58.94 -49.06
N PHE A 6 -13.16 57.84 -49.54
CA PHE A 6 -13.80 56.51 -49.67
C PHE A 6 -12.80 55.45 -50.19
N MET A 7 -12.65 54.38 -49.39
CA MET A 7 -12.39 52.97 -49.74
C MET A 7 -11.63 52.62 -51.04
N ARG A 8 -10.58 51.79 -50.90
CA ARG A 8 -10.60 50.40 -51.41
C ARG A 8 -9.41 49.54 -50.95
N LEU A 9 -9.79 48.45 -50.30
CA LEU A 9 -9.21 47.09 -50.39
C LEU A 9 -7.82 46.85 -49.81
N VAL A 10 -7.86 46.37 -48.56
CA VAL A 10 -6.88 45.49 -47.91
C VAL A 10 -6.61 44.29 -48.83
N ALA A 11 -5.39 44.19 -49.35
CA ALA A 11 -4.90 43.00 -50.04
C ALA A 11 -4.26 42.05 -49.01
N LEU A 12 -4.79 40.83 -49.00
CA LEU A 12 -4.36 39.66 -48.25
C LEU A 12 -2.86 39.39 -48.37
N GLY A 13 -2.12 39.64 -47.28
CA GLY A 13 -0.83 39.01 -47.02
C GLY A 13 -1.04 37.89 -46.01
N ALA A 14 -1.19 36.66 -46.49
CA ALA A 14 -1.31 35.46 -45.66
C ALA A 14 -0.02 35.27 -44.85
N PHE A 15 -0.01 35.73 -43.60
CA PHE A 15 0.93 35.25 -42.61
C PHE A 15 0.52 33.82 -42.27
N ALA A 16 1.36 32.87 -42.67
CA ALA A 16 1.25 31.48 -42.27
C ALA A 16 1.25 31.41 -40.75
N VAL A 17 0.08 31.10 -40.19
CA VAL A 17 -0.08 30.58 -38.84
C VAL A 17 0.70 29.27 -38.82
N VAL A 18 1.93 29.31 -38.32
CA VAL A 18 2.63 28.11 -37.89
C VAL A 18 1.77 27.54 -36.79
N CYS A 19 1.07 26.46 -37.12
CA CYS A 19 0.38 25.61 -36.19
C CYS A 19 1.34 25.31 -35.03
N LEU A 20 1.10 25.93 -33.87
CA LEU A 20 1.35 25.27 -32.60
C LEU A 20 0.45 24.03 -32.63
N GLY A 21 0.96 22.98 -33.29
CA GLY A 21 0.53 21.64 -33.02
C GLY A 21 0.76 21.49 -31.53
N ALA A 22 -0.34 21.48 -30.77
CA ALA A 22 -0.36 20.80 -29.50
C ALA A 22 0.19 19.41 -29.78
N ALA A 23 1.49 19.24 -29.53
CA ALA A 23 2.05 17.94 -29.36
C ALA A 23 1.18 17.33 -28.26
N LYS A 24 0.28 16.42 -28.65
CA LYS A 24 -0.09 15.36 -27.75
C LYS A 24 1.23 14.73 -27.37
N VAL A 25 1.77 15.15 -26.23
CA VAL A 25 2.62 14.29 -25.44
C VAL A 25 1.71 13.12 -25.14
N GLU A 26 1.69 12.13 -26.02
CA GLU A 26 1.26 10.80 -25.61
C GLU A 26 2.19 10.48 -24.45
N ALA A 27 1.65 10.48 -23.24
CA ALA A 27 2.38 9.99 -22.08
C ALA A 27 2.95 8.64 -22.51
N ALA A 28 4.28 8.55 -22.56
CA ALA A 28 4.93 7.30 -22.90
C ALA A 28 4.36 6.25 -21.94
N LYS A 29 3.76 5.20 -22.50
CA LYS A 29 3.13 4.15 -21.70
C LYS A 29 4.17 3.61 -20.71
N LEU A 30 3.77 3.49 -19.44
CA LEU A 30 4.59 2.92 -18.37
C LEU A 30 5.12 1.54 -18.81
N ASN A 31 6.43 1.31 -18.69
CA ASN A 31 7.02 0.00 -18.95
C ASN A 31 7.13 -0.77 -17.63
N ALA A 32 6.10 -1.56 -17.33
CA ALA A 32 6.03 -2.37 -16.12
C ALA A 32 6.61 -3.79 -16.28
N ALA A 33 7.15 -4.15 -17.44
CA ALA A 33 7.53 -5.55 -17.71
C ALA A 33 8.62 -6.05 -16.74
N ASN A 34 9.61 -5.20 -16.44
CA ASN A 34 10.67 -5.53 -15.49
C ASN A 34 10.13 -5.59 -14.06
N PHE A 35 9.23 -4.68 -13.68
CA PHE A 35 8.56 -4.71 -12.40
C PHE A 35 7.79 -6.02 -12.19
N ILE A 36 6.95 -6.41 -13.14
CA ILE A 36 6.17 -7.66 -13.06
C ILE A 36 7.11 -8.86 -12.93
N ALA A 37 8.20 -8.88 -13.70
CA ALA A 37 9.18 -9.97 -13.68
C ALA A 37 9.98 -10.03 -12.36
N ALA A 38 10.24 -8.90 -11.70
CA ALA A 38 10.88 -8.83 -10.40
C ALA A 38 9.90 -9.23 -9.29
N CYS A 39 8.75 -8.56 -9.21
CA CYS A 39 7.68 -8.82 -8.24
C CYS A 39 7.26 -10.31 -8.22
N SER A 40 7.07 -10.94 -9.39
CA SER A 40 6.62 -12.34 -9.45
C SER A 40 7.68 -13.38 -9.07
N LYS A 41 8.91 -12.93 -8.76
CA LYS A 41 10.02 -13.77 -8.28
C LYS A 41 10.51 -13.36 -6.90
N ASP A 42 10.00 -12.26 -6.36
CA ASP A 42 10.33 -11.82 -5.03
C ASP A 42 9.75 -12.81 -4.01
N SER A 43 10.59 -13.29 -3.11
CA SER A 43 10.19 -14.21 -2.04
C SER A 43 9.08 -13.64 -1.15
N SER A 44 9.00 -12.32 -0.97
CA SER A 44 7.91 -11.69 -0.22
C SER A 44 6.54 -11.90 -0.85
N VAL A 45 6.50 -12.16 -2.16
CA VAL A 45 5.28 -12.47 -2.92
C VAL A 45 5.15 -13.98 -3.15
N THR A 46 6.21 -14.68 -3.53
CA THR A 46 6.12 -16.11 -3.89
C THR A 46 5.95 -17.02 -2.68
N ASP A 47 6.43 -16.60 -1.52
CA ASP A 47 6.39 -17.41 -0.29
C ASP A 47 5.19 -17.03 0.60
N ASP A 48 4.33 -16.13 0.13
CA ASP A 48 3.11 -15.75 0.85
C ASP A 48 2.06 -16.90 0.79
N PRO A 49 1.66 -17.45 1.95
CA PRO A 49 0.71 -18.56 2.02
C PRO A 49 -0.68 -18.19 1.47
N GLY A 50 -1.00 -16.90 1.35
CA GLY A 50 -2.24 -16.43 0.73
C GLY A 50 -2.42 -16.87 -0.73
N PHE A 51 -1.34 -17.24 -1.42
CA PHE A 51 -1.39 -17.79 -2.78
C PHE A 51 -1.63 -19.31 -2.81
N ASP A 52 -1.27 -20.06 -1.77
CA ASP A 52 -1.36 -21.53 -1.74
C ASP A 52 -2.81 -22.03 -1.80
N GLU A 53 -3.71 -21.32 -1.13
CA GLU A 53 -5.15 -21.64 -1.09
C GLU A 53 -5.92 -20.97 -2.24
N SER A 54 -5.27 -20.07 -2.98
CA SER A 54 -5.85 -19.29 -4.06
C SER A 54 -5.62 -19.92 -5.43
N LYS A 55 -6.45 -19.55 -6.40
CA LYS A 55 -6.19 -19.83 -7.84
C LYS A 55 -5.39 -18.71 -8.50
N VAL A 56 -5.10 -17.64 -7.77
CA VAL A 56 -4.35 -16.48 -8.23
C VAL A 56 -2.87 -16.84 -8.16
N THR A 57 -2.15 -16.52 -9.23
CA THR A 57 -0.69 -16.71 -9.25
C THR A 57 0.00 -15.42 -8.79
N PRO A 58 1.23 -15.49 -8.24
CA PRO A 58 2.06 -14.31 -8.00
C PRO A 58 2.16 -13.40 -9.21
N GLN A 59 2.26 -13.98 -10.42
CA GLN A 59 2.27 -13.21 -11.66
C GLN A 59 0.99 -12.41 -11.88
N ALA A 60 -0.19 -13.01 -11.69
CA ALA A 60 -1.47 -12.30 -11.84
C ALA A 60 -1.64 -11.17 -10.82
N TYR A 61 -1.11 -11.35 -9.61
CA TYR A 61 -1.05 -10.30 -8.60
C TYR A 61 -0.14 -9.14 -9.01
N CYS A 62 1.09 -9.43 -9.43
CA CYS A 62 2.02 -8.40 -9.90
C CYS A 62 1.53 -7.67 -11.16
N GLU A 63 0.81 -8.35 -12.05
CA GLU A 63 0.12 -7.73 -13.18
C GLU A 63 -0.99 -6.76 -12.72
N CYS A 64 -1.71 -7.09 -11.64
CA CYS A 64 -2.67 -6.17 -11.03
C CYS A 64 -1.96 -4.94 -10.43
N VAL A 65 -0.89 -5.14 -9.66
CA VAL A 65 -0.15 -4.02 -9.05
C VAL A 65 0.41 -3.11 -10.14
N ALA A 66 1.00 -3.67 -11.20
CA ALA A 66 1.45 -2.91 -12.37
C ALA A 66 0.34 -2.07 -13.02
N ALA A 67 -0.89 -2.59 -13.08
CA ALA A 67 -2.03 -1.85 -13.59
C ALA A 67 -2.45 -0.69 -12.66
N GLU A 68 -2.36 -0.87 -11.34
CA GLU A 68 -2.57 0.23 -10.38
C GLU A 68 -1.46 1.30 -10.49
N LEU A 69 -0.19 0.92 -10.72
CA LEU A 69 0.89 1.89 -10.99
C LEU A 69 0.58 2.76 -12.22
N GLU A 70 0.11 2.14 -13.32
CA GLU A 70 -0.29 2.86 -14.54
C GLU A 70 -1.50 3.77 -14.28
N LYS A 71 -2.52 3.27 -13.58
CA LYS A 71 -3.75 4.01 -13.24
C LYS A 71 -3.50 5.22 -12.34
N ASN A 72 -2.55 5.11 -11.43
CA ASN A 72 -2.18 6.19 -10.51
C ASN A 72 -1.12 7.15 -11.10
N ASN A 73 -0.75 6.97 -12.38
CA ASN A 73 0.18 7.84 -13.11
C ASN A 73 1.57 7.92 -12.47
N LEU A 74 2.05 6.79 -11.95
CA LEU A 74 3.43 6.68 -11.46
C LEU A 74 4.39 6.96 -12.61
N SER A 75 5.54 7.54 -12.30
CA SER A 75 6.58 7.76 -13.29
C SER A 75 7.35 6.47 -13.56
N GLN A 76 8.05 6.39 -14.69
CA GLN A 76 8.94 5.25 -14.94
C GLN A 76 10.03 5.13 -13.86
N ASN A 77 10.50 6.26 -13.32
CA ASN A 77 11.48 6.27 -12.23
C ASN A 77 10.92 5.62 -10.95
N ASP A 78 9.64 5.83 -10.65
CA ASP A 78 8.97 5.18 -9.51
C ASP A 78 8.90 3.67 -9.72
N VAL A 79 8.49 3.23 -10.93
CA VAL A 79 8.43 1.80 -11.28
C VAL A 79 9.80 1.14 -11.24
N ASP A 80 10.81 1.83 -11.75
CA ASP A 80 12.19 1.33 -11.72
C ASP A 80 12.70 1.22 -10.28
N MET A 81 12.32 2.13 -9.39
CA MET A 81 12.64 2.06 -7.97
C MET A 81 11.94 0.89 -7.27
N LEU A 82 10.65 0.68 -7.52
CA LEU A 82 9.91 -0.49 -7.02
C LEU A 82 10.48 -1.80 -7.59
N THR A 83 10.95 -1.78 -8.84
CA THR A 83 11.63 -2.94 -9.44
C THR A 83 12.93 -3.26 -8.70
N LYS A 84 13.75 -2.25 -8.38
CA LYS A 84 14.96 -2.44 -7.56
C LYS A 84 14.61 -3.01 -6.19
N MET A 85 13.50 -2.58 -5.59
CA MET A 85 13.04 -3.08 -4.29
C MET A 85 12.81 -4.59 -4.31
N HIS A 86 12.05 -5.08 -5.29
CA HIS A 86 11.78 -6.51 -5.46
C HIS A 86 13.04 -7.33 -5.79
N ASN A 87 14.07 -6.70 -6.35
CA ASN A 87 15.37 -7.34 -6.59
C ASN A 87 16.33 -7.22 -5.40
N GLU A 88 15.94 -6.54 -4.32
CA GLU A 88 16.82 -6.20 -3.19
C GLU A 88 18.06 -5.37 -3.60
N GLU A 89 17.92 -4.54 -4.63
CA GLU A 89 18.99 -3.73 -5.24
C GLU A 89 18.99 -2.26 -4.79
N ILE A 90 18.16 -1.89 -3.81
CA ILE A 90 18.14 -0.53 -3.26
C ILE A 90 19.40 -0.30 -2.42
N SER A 91 20.16 0.75 -2.77
CA SER A 91 21.32 1.20 -2.02
C SER A 91 21.02 2.42 -1.14
N ASP A 92 21.88 2.72 -0.16
CA ASP A 92 21.77 3.96 0.64
C ASP A 92 21.74 5.21 -0.25
N ALA A 93 22.48 5.20 -1.37
CA ALA A 93 22.48 6.31 -2.32
C ALA A 93 21.13 6.45 -3.06
N ASP A 94 20.42 5.35 -3.32
CA ASP A 94 19.06 5.40 -3.86
C ASP A 94 18.11 6.01 -2.84
N VAL A 95 18.20 5.63 -1.55
CA VAL A 95 17.39 6.21 -0.47
C VAL A 95 17.65 7.70 -0.32
N GLU A 96 18.91 8.13 -0.33
CA GLU A 96 19.29 9.55 -0.22
C GLU A 96 18.86 10.38 -1.44
N SER A 97 18.86 9.78 -2.64
CA SER A 97 18.53 10.48 -3.89
C SER A 97 17.05 10.42 -4.27
N TYR A 98 16.25 9.62 -3.56
CA TYR A 98 14.82 9.43 -3.81
C TYR A 98 13.98 9.92 -2.62
N PRO A 99 13.79 11.24 -2.47
CA PRO A 99 13.16 11.83 -1.28
C PRO A 99 11.70 11.43 -1.07
N THR A 100 11.04 10.88 -2.08
CA THR A 100 9.65 10.39 -2.03
C THR A 100 9.58 8.86 -1.93
N LEU A 101 10.67 8.18 -1.55
CA LEU A 101 10.72 6.71 -1.52
C LEU A 101 9.74 6.14 -0.50
N GLU A 102 9.63 6.76 0.67
CA GLU A 102 8.66 6.37 1.70
C GLU A 102 7.22 6.54 1.20
N ASP A 103 6.89 7.68 0.60
CA ASP A 103 5.56 7.92 0.01
C ASP A 103 5.25 6.90 -1.11
N LEU A 104 6.25 6.56 -1.92
CA LEU A 104 6.13 5.55 -2.98
C LEU A 104 5.87 4.16 -2.41
N MET A 105 6.57 3.76 -1.35
CA MET A 105 6.35 2.49 -0.65
C MET A 105 4.95 2.41 -0.06
N ASN A 106 4.52 3.45 0.64
CA ASN A 106 3.18 3.52 1.24
C ASN A 106 2.07 3.47 0.17
N ALA A 107 2.29 4.14 -0.97
CA ALA A 107 1.36 4.06 -2.09
C ALA A 107 1.32 2.66 -2.71
N ASN A 108 2.48 2.02 -2.86
CA ASN A 108 2.58 0.66 -3.37
C ASN A 108 1.88 -0.36 -2.47
N GLU A 109 2.04 -0.28 -1.16
CA GLU A 109 1.31 -1.12 -0.19
C GLU A 109 -0.21 -0.98 -0.38
N SER A 110 -0.73 0.25 -0.57
CA SER A 110 -2.15 0.45 -0.86
C SER A 110 -2.60 -0.18 -2.19
N TYR A 111 -1.72 -0.20 -3.21
CA TYR A 111 -2.00 -0.88 -4.49
C TYR A 111 -2.00 -2.40 -4.33
N GLU A 112 -1.05 -2.93 -3.57
CA GLU A 112 -0.93 -4.33 -3.21
C GLU A 112 -2.19 -4.82 -2.47
N ASP A 113 -2.66 -4.08 -1.48
CA ASP A 113 -3.90 -4.38 -0.75
C ASP A 113 -5.14 -4.35 -1.65
N SER A 114 -5.23 -3.31 -2.49
CA SER A 114 -6.31 -3.18 -3.48
C SER A 114 -6.34 -4.38 -4.42
N CYS A 115 -5.17 -4.85 -4.85
CA CYS A 115 -5.02 -6.01 -5.72
C CYS A 115 -5.34 -7.32 -4.99
N ARG A 116 -4.86 -7.51 -3.76
CA ARG A 116 -5.24 -8.67 -2.93
C ARG A 116 -6.75 -8.77 -2.79
N LYS A 117 -7.39 -7.68 -2.38
CA LYS A 117 -8.85 -7.59 -2.25
C LYS A 117 -9.57 -7.88 -3.57
N SER A 118 -9.11 -7.30 -4.66
CA SER A 118 -9.74 -7.46 -5.99
C SER A 118 -9.60 -8.88 -6.54
N LEU A 119 -8.51 -9.57 -6.17
CA LEU A 119 -8.21 -10.92 -6.59
C LEU A 119 -8.75 -11.98 -5.61
N GLY A 120 -9.28 -11.57 -4.46
CA GLY A 120 -9.78 -12.47 -3.41
C GLY A 120 -8.67 -13.18 -2.63
N LEU A 121 -7.47 -12.58 -2.58
CA LEU A 121 -6.39 -13.00 -1.70
C LEU A 121 -6.64 -12.46 -0.28
N PRO A 122 -6.16 -13.13 0.78
CA PRO A 122 -6.18 -12.58 2.12
C PRO A 122 -5.41 -11.26 2.17
N THR A 123 -6.03 -10.26 2.79
CA THR A 123 -5.46 -8.91 2.99
C THR A 123 -4.75 -8.77 4.33
N ASP A 124 -5.02 -9.67 5.28
CA ASP A 124 -4.41 -9.68 6.62
C ASP A 124 -3.79 -11.05 6.88
N VAL A 125 -2.51 -11.23 6.57
CA VAL A 125 -1.73 -12.34 7.12
C VAL A 125 -1.38 -11.98 8.57
N GLY A 126 -2.40 -11.87 9.43
CA GLY A 126 -2.26 -11.33 10.79
C GLY A 126 -3.51 -11.31 11.65
N THR A 127 -4.71 -11.56 11.11
CA THR A 127 -5.96 -11.57 11.90
C THR A 127 -6.94 -12.67 11.50
N ASP A 128 -6.45 -13.86 11.17
CA ASP A 128 -7.23 -15.09 11.33
C ASP A 128 -6.78 -15.79 12.62
N ILE A 129 -6.91 -15.09 13.75
CA ILE A 129 -7.46 -15.81 14.91
C ILE A 129 -8.89 -16.04 14.48
N GLU A 130 -9.21 -17.27 14.05
CA GLU A 130 -10.59 -17.74 14.03
C GLU A 130 -11.25 -17.16 15.28
N GLU A 131 -12.33 -16.40 15.12
CA GLU A 131 -13.24 -16.05 16.20
C GLU A 131 -13.63 -17.38 16.85
N LEU A 132 -12.83 -17.83 17.84
CA LEU A 132 -13.13 -19.00 18.62
C LEU A 132 -14.51 -18.69 19.19
N PRO A 133 -15.50 -19.57 18.96
CA PRO A 133 -16.85 -19.32 19.45
C PRO A 133 -16.71 -19.01 20.93
N GLU A 134 -17.22 -17.85 21.35
CA GLU A 134 -17.19 -17.40 22.74
C GLU A 134 -17.56 -18.59 23.63
N GLU A 135 -16.55 -19.20 24.26
CA GLU A 135 -16.81 -20.35 25.13
C GLU A 135 -17.76 -19.86 26.21
N GLU A 136 -18.89 -20.55 26.32
CA GLU A 136 -19.95 -20.28 27.28
C GLU A 136 -19.32 -19.86 28.62
N PHE A 137 -19.55 -18.61 28.98
CA PHE A 137 -19.23 -18.05 30.27
C PHE A 137 -19.90 -18.90 31.36
N LEU A 138 -19.20 -19.92 31.85
CA LEU A 138 -19.60 -20.67 33.01
C LEU A 138 -19.58 -19.68 34.18
N PRO A 139 -20.68 -19.49 34.93
CA PRO A 139 -20.64 -18.62 36.08
C PRO A 139 -19.67 -19.21 37.11
N GLU A 140 -18.60 -18.48 37.38
CA GLU A 140 -17.73 -18.70 38.54
C GLU A 140 -18.57 -18.50 39.80
N ASP A 141 -18.89 -19.59 40.49
CA ASP A 141 -19.31 -19.58 41.89
C ASP A 141 -18.11 -19.09 42.73
N GLU A 142 -17.94 -17.77 42.89
CA GLU A 142 -17.03 -17.19 43.88
C GLU A 142 -17.78 -16.87 45.19
N GLU A 143 -17.39 -17.61 46.23
CA GLU A 143 -17.71 -17.35 47.62
C GLU A 143 -17.18 -15.97 48.07
N GLY A 144 -18.09 -15.16 48.60
CA GLY A 144 -17.97 -14.13 49.67
C GLY A 144 -16.65 -13.37 49.91
N PRO A 145 -16.66 -12.02 49.96
CA PRO A 145 -15.49 -11.24 50.29
C PRO A 145 -15.28 -11.02 51.80
N ALA A 146 -14.01 -11.17 52.19
CA ALA A 146 -13.20 -10.30 53.06
C ALA A 146 -13.68 -9.96 54.48
N GLU A 147 -12.87 -10.28 55.49
CA GLU A 147 -12.51 -9.35 56.58
C GLU A 147 -11.05 -9.59 57.04
N GLY A 148 -10.21 -8.55 56.95
CA GLY A 148 -9.02 -8.41 57.81
C GLY A 148 -9.44 -7.82 59.17
N PRO A 149 -8.56 -7.70 60.19
CA PRO A 149 -7.27 -7.02 60.04
C PRO A 149 -6.09 -7.64 60.81
N ALA A 150 -4.91 -7.08 60.55
CA ALA A 150 -3.63 -7.36 61.21
C ALA A 150 -3.61 -6.98 62.70
N GLU A 151 -3.00 -7.81 63.56
CA GLU A 151 -2.23 -7.38 64.74
C GLU A 151 -1.08 -8.39 65.01
N GLY A 152 0.03 -7.86 65.56
CA GLY A 152 1.32 -8.52 65.73
C GLY A 152 1.40 -9.59 66.84
N PRO A 153 2.63 -10.05 67.17
CA PRO A 153 2.88 -11.36 67.76
C PRO A 153 2.91 -11.34 69.30
N ALA A 154 2.39 -12.40 69.93
CA ALA A 154 2.72 -12.70 71.32
C ALA A 154 2.31 -14.14 71.72
N GLU A 155 3.32 -14.95 72.08
CA GLU A 155 3.40 -15.84 73.28
C GLU A 155 2.38 -17.01 73.35
N ASP A 156 2.83 -18.24 73.17
CA ASP A 156 3.34 -19.12 74.25
C ASP A 156 2.28 -19.35 75.36
N ASP A 157 1.71 -20.56 75.41
CA ASP A 157 1.74 -21.44 76.58
C ASP A 157 0.68 -22.56 76.46
N GLY A 158 1.08 -23.82 76.72
CA GLY A 158 0.20 -24.81 77.33
C GLY A 158 -0.58 -25.78 76.42
N SER A 159 0.07 -26.88 76.00
CA SER A 159 -0.19 -28.29 76.39
C SER A 159 -1.64 -28.82 76.68
N PRO A 160 -1.89 -30.16 76.59
CA PRO A 160 -2.74 -30.72 75.54
C PRO A 160 -3.91 -31.61 76.09
N PRO A 161 -4.42 -32.61 75.33
CA PRO A 161 -5.85 -32.85 75.08
C PRO A 161 -6.57 -33.73 76.14
N GLU A 162 -7.90 -33.73 76.14
CA GLU A 162 -8.75 -34.90 76.42
C GLU A 162 -10.10 -34.80 75.66
#